data_AF-A0A9N9PQK1-F1
#
_entry.id   AF-A0A9N9PQK1-F1
#
_cell.length_a   1.000
_cell.length_b   1.000
_cell.length_c   1.000
_cell.angle_alpha   90.00
_cell.angle_beta   90.00
_cell.angle_gamma   90.00
#
_symmetry.space_group_name_H-M   'P 1'
#
loop_
_entity.id
_entity.type
_entity.pdbx_description
1 polymer ?
#
loop_
_entity_poly.entity_id
_entity_poly.type
_entity_poly.pdbx_seq_one_letter_code
_entity_poly.pdbx_strand_id
1 'polypeptide(L)'
;LFNLTGQNAIEIENSRITYSLFNNGTTKLDTLPDAIESLSEIYEAQESTGYTPRWYTRYFDAVLSLYATPNITLRLVEKVDENGQEVVCTPTIAGLPAQYIVPKGLLTRNSPVLRAMFSDQWMEGRNGIINVPIMKGVISKASMEMFLFLCLRETLPRFTADEIQDQKRYISVLLEVARLSDMWRMTVTISQEQPFGYLIAEQIRGLIIAGRSALERSTQSPECTKHIPHSLFYTPKHLDSAWILPSGHPVREMFLLAAVVPYLLRMKDDWALVAILEKEGAAVRLLELVGDTLAEIARDTVRHEIFDPFSREIWDWIV
;
A
#
# COMPACT_ATOMS: atom_id res chain seq x y z
N LEU A 1 20.04 -4.14 3.34
CA LEU A 1 19.88 -5.55 3.78
C LEU A 1 18.55 -6.12 3.32
N PHE A 2 18.60 -7.19 2.53
CA PHE A 2 17.44 -8.01 2.17
C PHE A 2 17.57 -9.34 2.92
N ASN A 3 16.80 -9.54 3.99
CA ASN A 3 16.72 -10.85 4.65
C ASN A 3 15.52 -11.60 4.06
N LEU A 4 15.78 -12.55 3.16
CA LEU A 4 14.72 -13.08 2.29
C LEU A 4 13.99 -14.31 2.83
N THR A 5 14.46 -14.92 3.92
CA THR A 5 13.73 -16.02 4.61
C THR A 5 14.21 -16.26 6.04
N GLY A 6 14.98 -15.35 6.64
CA GLY A 6 15.69 -15.62 7.89
C GLY A 6 16.90 -16.54 7.71
N GLN A 7 17.16 -17.05 6.50
CA GLN A 7 18.20 -18.05 6.22
C GLN A 7 19.09 -17.73 5.01
N ASN A 8 18.71 -16.80 4.14
CA ASN A 8 19.56 -16.25 3.06
C ASN A 8 19.51 -14.71 3.10
N ALA A 9 20.68 -14.07 3.02
CA ALA A 9 20.79 -12.61 3.06
C ALA A 9 21.51 -12.07 1.82
N ILE A 10 20.97 -11.00 1.25
CA ILE A 10 21.65 -10.20 0.22
C ILE A 10 21.85 -8.80 0.79
N GLU A 11 23.11 -8.40 0.88
CA GLU A 11 23.54 -7.09 1.32
C GLU A 11 24.17 -6.34 0.14
N ILE A 12 23.74 -5.10 -0.08
CA ILE A 12 24.25 -4.25 -1.15
C ILE A 12 24.84 -3.02 -0.47
N GLU A 13 26.15 -2.85 -0.59
CA GLU A 13 26.88 -1.72 -0.02
C GLU A 13 27.88 -1.19 -1.05
N ASN A 14 27.83 0.11 -1.37
CA ASN A 14 28.80 0.77 -2.27
C ASN A 14 29.06 0.04 -3.60
N SER A 15 27.99 -0.42 -4.27
CA SER A 15 28.04 -1.19 -5.53
C SER A 15 28.61 -2.62 -5.42
N ARG A 16 28.81 -3.13 -4.20
CA ARG A 16 29.15 -4.54 -3.94
C ARG A 16 27.92 -5.28 -3.47
N ILE A 17 27.72 -6.48 -4.01
CA ILE A 17 26.68 -7.40 -3.59
C ILE A 17 27.35 -8.52 -2.78
N THR A 18 26.98 -8.62 -1.51
CA THR A 18 27.35 -9.75 -0.66
C THR A 18 26.11 -10.61 -0.51
N TYR A 19 26.18 -11.88 -0.90
CA TYR A 19 25.10 -12.82 -0.66
C TYR A 19 25.60 -14.00 0.16
N SER A 20 24.77 -14.46 1.09
CA SER A 20 25.02 -15.67 1.87
C SER A 20 23.94 -16.69 1.56
N LEU A 21 24.38 -17.84 1.04
CA LEU A 21 23.57 -19.04 0.88
C LEU A 21 23.95 -20.04 1.97
N PHE A 22 22.95 -20.64 2.61
CA PHE A 22 23.22 -21.70 3.58
C PHE A 22 23.93 -22.89 2.87
N ASN A 23 25.02 -23.38 3.48
CA ASN A 23 25.94 -24.45 3.07
C ASN A 23 27.13 -24.12 2.15
N ASN A 24 27.22 -22.95 1.52
CA ASN A 24 28.32 -22.67 0.56
C ASN A 24 29.24 -21.50 0.95
N GLY A 25 29.13 -20.99 2.17
CA GLY A 25 29.91 -19.85 2.63
C GLY A 25 29.41 -18.51 2.08
N THR A 26 30.06 -17.43 2.49
CA THR A 26 29.75 -16.07 2.04
C THR A 26 30.58 -15.75 0.81
N THR A 27 29.95 -15.60 -0.35
CA THR A 27 30.64 -15.18 -1.57
C THR A 27 30.53 -13.65 -1.70
N LYS A 28 31.68 -12.98 -1.72
CA LYS A 28 31.76 -11.55 -2.03
C LYS A 28 31.96 -11.41 -3.53
N LEU A 29 31.06 -10.67 -4.17
CA LEU A 29 31.19 -10.34 -5.58
C LEU A 29 31.69 -8.90 -5.67
N ASP A 30 32.91 -8.76 -6.21
CA ASP A 30 33.62 -7.49 -6.25
C ASP A 30 33.03 -6.54 -7.29
N THR A 31 32.37 -7.05 -8.33
CA THR A 31 31.68 -6.25 -9.33
C THR A 31 30.28 -6.79 -9.68
N LEU A 32 29.40 -5.89 -10.11
CA LEU A 32 28.00 -6.19 -10.45
C LEU A 32 27.86 -7.17 -11.65
N PRO A 33 28.72 -7.15 -12.69
CA PRO A 33 28.73 -8.17 -13.74
C PRO A 33 29.02 -9.58 -13.21
N ASP A 34 30.02 -9.72 -12.34
CA ASP A 34 30.36 -11.02 -11.73
C ASP A 34 29.19 -11.55 -10.87
N ALA A 35 28.43 -10.62 -10.26
CA ALA A 35 27.24 -10.95 -9.50
C ALA A 35 26.10 -11.47 -10.36
N ILE A 36 25.87 -10.86 -11.52
CA ILE A 36 24.85 -11.27 -12.47
C ILE A 36 25.22 -12.63 -13.08
N GLU A 37 26.48 -12.85 -13.43
CA GLU A 37 26.98 -14.12 -13.98
C GLU A 37 26.87 -15.24 -12.95
N SER A 38 27.36 -15.03 -11.72
CA SER A 38 27.27 -16.01 -10.63
C SER A 38 25.83 -16.34 -10.25
N LEU A 39 24.94 -15.35 -10.23
CA LEU A 39 23.52 -15.58 -9.93
C LEU A 39 22.79 -16.27 -11.09
N SER A 40 23.22 -16.06 -12.34
CA SER A 40 22.72 -16.78 -13.52
C SER A 40 23.14 -18.25 -13.51
N GLU A 41 24.38 -18.55 -13.11
CA GLU A 41 24.84 -19.93 -12.91
C GLU A 41 24.06 -20.64 -11.78
N ILE A 42 23.75 -19.94 -10.68
CA ILE A 42 22.90 -20.47 -9.61
C ILE A 42 21.47 -20.73 -10.11
N TYR A 43 20.94 -19.84 -10.94
CA TYR A 43 19.62 -20.00 -11.57
C TYR A 43 19.58 -21.25 -12.47
N GLU A 44 20.57 -21.42 -13.36
CA GLU A 44 20.70 -22.59 -14.24
C GLU A 44 20.89 -23.90 -13.43
N ALA A 45 21.68 -23.85 -12.36
CA ALA A 45 21.87 -24.97 -11.46
C ALA A 45 20.56 -25.36 -10.75
N GLN A 46 19.73 -24.40 -10.31
CA GLN A 46 18.44 -24.70 -9.67
C GLN A 46 17.34 -25.11 -10.66
N GLU A 47 17.33 -24.56 -11.87
CA GLU A 47 16.42 -24.99 -12.93
C GLU A 47 16.65 -26.47 -13.31
N SER A 48 17.90 -26.93 -13.28
CA SER A 48 18.25 -28.35 -13.46
C SER A 48 17.71 -29.28 -12.36
N THR A 49 17.37 -28.74 -11.18
CA THR A 49 16.78 -29.50 -10.06
C THR A 49 15.25 -29.54 -10.08
N GLY A 50 14.60 -28.84 -11.02
CA GLY A 50 13.15 -28.83 -11.19
C GLY A 50 12.36 -28.07 -10.12
N TYR A 51 13.03 -27.30 -9.26
CA TYR A 51 12.42 -26.59 -8.13
C TYR A 51 12.82 -25.10 -8.10
N THR A 52 12.50 -24.36 -9.17
CA THR A 52 12.60 -22.89 -9.19
C THR A 52 11.25 -22.27 -8.79
N PRO A 53 11.14 -21.62 -7.61
CA PRO A 53 9.91 -20.92 -7.25
C PRO A 53 9.63 -19.79 -8.25
N ARG A 54 8.40 -19.69 -8.79
CA ARG A 54 8.01 -18.68 -9.79
C ARG A 54 8.31 -17.22 -9.40
N TRP A 55 8.40 -16.92 -8.09
CA TRP A 55 8.77 -15.60 -7.60
C TRP A 55 10.26 -15.29 -7.82
N TYR A 56 11.12 -16.31 -7.85
CA TYR A 56 12.57 -16.18 -8.03
C TYR A 56 12.91 -15.76 -9.47
N THR A 57 12.33 -16.42 -10.48
CA THR A 57 12.51 -16.07 -11.90
C THR A 57 12.02 -14.66 -12.22
N ARG A 58 10.85 -14.27 -11.69
CA ARG A 58 10.30 -12.91 -11.89
C ARG A 58 11.05 -11.83 -11.13
N TYR A 59 11.59 -12.15 -9.95
CA TYR A 59 12.47 -11.25 -9.21
C TYR A 59 13.79 -11.05 -9.95
N PHE A 60 14.34 -12.11 -10.55
CA PHE A 60 15.56 -12.05 -11.35
C PHE A 60 15.37 -11.23 -12.63
N ASP A 61 14.30 -11.48 -13.38
CA ASP A 61 13.93 -10.69 -14.57
C ASP A 61 13.62 -9.23 -14.21
N ALA A 62 12.99 -8.99 -13.05
CA ALA A 62 12.76 -7.64 -12.53
C ALA A 62 14.09 -6.96 -12.20
N VAL A 63 14.99 -7.62 -11.47
CA VAL A 63 16.32 -7.09 -11.15
C VAL A 63 17.10 -6.79 -12.43
N LEU A 64 17.18 -7.73 -13.38
CA LEU A 64 17.88 -7.53 -14.65
C LEU A 64 17.26 -6.41 -15.51
N SER A 65 15.93 -6.32 -15.59
CA SER A 65 15.24 -5.23 -16.32
C SER A 65 15.34 -3.86 -15.62
N LEU A 66 15.44 -3.83 -14.28
CA LEU A 66 15.72 -2.63 -13.52
C LEU A 66 17.12 -2.09 -13.85
N TYR A 67 18.12 -2.97 -14.04
CA TYR A 67 19.49 -2.54 -14.36
C TYR A 67 19.74 -2.29 -15.86
N ALA A 68 18.92 -2.84 -16.76
CA ALA A 68 19.02 -2.59 -18.20
C ALA A 68 18.34 -1.30 -18.69
N THR A 69 17.62 -0.58 -17.81
CA THR A 69 16.92 0.67 -18.16
C THR A 69 17.61 1.90 -17.55
N PRO A 70 17.59 3.06 -18.23
CA PRO A 70 18.14 4.28 -17.66
C PRO A 70 17.42 4.64 -16.36
N ASN A 71 18.20 5.10 -15.37
CA ASN A 71 17.66 5.61 -14.12
C ASN A 71 16.89 6.91 -14.35
N ILE A 72 15.90 7.15 -13.51
CA ILE A 72 15.08 8.36 -13.50
C ILE A 72 15.16 8.98 -12.10
N THR A 73 15.15 10.31 -12.06
CA THR A 73 15.12 11.07 -10.81
C THR A 73 13.70 11.55 -10.55
N LEU A 74 13.12 11.12 -9.44
CA LEU A 74 11.91 11.70 -8.88
C LEU A 74 12.33 12.78 -7.87
N ARG A 75 11.97 14.03 -8.12
CA ARG A 75 12.26 15.15 -7.23
C ARG A 75 10.98 15.61 -6.56
N LEU A 76 10.95 15.59 -5.23
CA LEU A 76 9.87 16.23 -4.49
C LEU A 76 10.11 17.74 -4.46
N VAL A 77 9.13 18.52 -4.93
CA VAL A 77 9.22 19.99 -4.99
C VAL A 77 8.16 20.63 -4.08
N GLU A 78 8.52 21.64 -3.30
CA GLU A 78 7.59 22.25 -2.34
C GLU A 78 6.57 23.19 -2.99
N LYS A 79 6.92 23.81 -4.13
CA LYS A 79 6.03 24.67 -4.94
C LYS A 79 6.40 24.63 -6.42
N VAL A 80 5.37 24.59 -7.26
CA VAL A 80 5.44 24.80 -8.71
C VAL A 80 4.49 25.95 -9.03
N ASP A 81 4.87 26.86 -9.92
CA ASP A 81 3.98 27.95 -10.34
C ASP A 81 2.88 27.44 -11.30
N GLU A 82 1.99 28.34 -11.70
CA GLU A 82 0.94 28.09 -12.69
C GLU A 82 1.46 27.66 -14.07
N ASN A 83 2.77 27.80 -14.33
CA ASN A 83 3.44 27.39 -15.56
C ASN A 83 4.27 26.11 -15.39
N GLY A 84 4.22 25.45 -14.22
CA GLY A 84 5.01 24.25 -13.94
C GLY A 84 6.50 24.50 -13.75
N GLN A 85 6.94 25.75 -13.56
CA GLN A 85 8.30 26.09 -13.15
C GLN A 85 8.46 26.05 -11.63
N GLU A 86 9.63 25.60 -11.16
CA GLU A 86 9.96 25.61 -9.73
C GLU A 86 9.89 27.06 -9.23
N VAL A 87 8.95 27.35 -8.33
CA VAL A 87 9.01 28.61 -7.58
C VAL A 87 10.14 28.42 -6.57
N VAL A 88 11.28 29.04 -6.85
CA VAL A 88 12.37 29.17 -5.89
C VAL A 88 11.90 30.10 -4.77
N CYS A 89 11.07 29.58 -3.87
CA CYS A 89 10.92 30.14 -2.54
C CYS A 89 12.22 29.80 -1.82
N THR A 90 13.08 30.78 -1.59
CA THR A 90 14.23 30.63 -0.68
C THR A 90 13.70 30.17 0.69
N PRO A 91 13.88 28.89 1.10
CA PRO A 91 13.32 28.42 2.35
C PRO A 91 14.38 28.60 3.42
N THR A 92 14.20 29.59 4.29
CA THR A 92 14.81 29.60 5.61
C THR A 92 13.96 28.73 6.54
N ILE A 93 13.89 27.41 6.29
CA ILE A 93 13.49 26.35 7.25
C ILE A 93 13.95 25.01 6.64
N ALA A 94 14.49 24.12 7.49
CA ALA A 94 15.17 22.88 7.14
C ALA A 94 14.37 21.92 6.23
N GLY A 95 14.95 21.56 5.09
CA GLY A 95 14.49 20.44 4.25
C GLY A 95 14.88 20.62 2.79
N LEU A 96 16.03 20.10 2.37
CA LEU A 96 16.35 20.00 0.94
C LEU A 96 15.27 19.15 0.24
N PRO A 97 14.93 19.44 -1.04
CA PRO A 97 14.02 18.60 -1.81
C PRO A 97 14.55 17.16 -1.84
N ALA A 98 13.72 16.20 -1.41
CA ALA A 98 14.10 14.80 -1.46
C ALA A 98 14.15 14.35 -2.94
N GLN A 99 15.28 13.76 -3.32
CA GLN A 99 15.48 13.18 -4.65
C GLN A 99 15.59 11.66 -4.52
N TYR A 100 14.81 10.95 -5.33
CA TYR A 100 14.82 9.50 -5.40
C TYR A 100 15.29 9.08 -6.79
N ILE A 101 16.35 8.28 -6.85
CA ILE A 101 16.80 7.69 -8.10
C ILE A 101 16.15 6.32 -8.22
N VAL A 102 15.32 6.14 -9.25
CA VAL A 102 14.49 4.95 -9.45
C VAL A 102 14.68 4.44 -10.87
N PRO A 103 14.81 3.13 -11.10
CA PRO A 103 14.92 2.61 -12.45
C PRO A 103 13.64 2.84 -13.25
N LYS A 104 13.76 3.33 -14.50
CA LYS A 104 12.61 3.59 -15.40
C LYS A 104 11.72 2.37 -15.55
N GLY A 105 12.33 1.19 -15.70
CA GLY A 105 11.62 -0.07 -15.84
C GLY A 105 10.65 -0.35 -14.68
N LEU A 106 10.99 0.07 -13.45
CA LEU A 106 10.15 -0.19 -12.27
C LEU A 106 8.79 0.48 -12.40
N LEU A 107 8.83 1.77 -12.72
CA LEU A 107 7.65 2.63 -12.75
C LEU A 107 6.81 2.37 -14.00
N THR A 108 7.46 2.17 -15.15
CA THR A 108 6.79 1.97 -16.44
C THR A 108 6.20 0.57 -16.64
N ARG A 109 6.69 -0.42 -15.91
CA ARG A 109 6.13 -1.78 -15.92
C ARG A 109 4.69 -1.77 -15.43
N ASN A 110 4.46 -1.08 -14.31
CA ASN A 110 3.21 -1.16 -13.55
C ASN A 110 2.27 0.02 -13.81
N SER A 111 2.64 0.96 -14.68
CA SER A 111 1.82 2.13 -15.00
C SER A 111 1.84 2.47 -16.48
N PRO A 112 0.67 2.49 -17.15
CA PRO A 112 0.57 3.00 -18.51
C PRO A 112 0.82 4.51 -18.58
N VAL A 113 0.48 5.25 -17.53
CA VAL A 113 0.68 6.71 -17.45
C VAL A 113 2.17 7.03 -17.43
N LEU A 114 2.94 6.39 -16.53
CA LEU A 114 4.37 6.60 -16.42
C LEU A 114 5.09 6.07 -17.67
N ARG A 115 4.62 4.97 -18.27
CA ARG A 115 5.13 4.49 -19.56
C ARG A 115 4.99 5.53 -20.67
N ALA A 116 3.83 6.18 -20.77
CA ALA A 116 3.61 7.25 -21.74
C ALA A 116 4.43 8.51 -21.41
N MET A 117 4.46 8.92 -20.15
CA MET A 117 5.21 10.08 -19.66
C MET A 117 6.72 9.96 -19.91
N PHE A 118 7.27 8.74 -19.84
CA PHE A 118 8.68 8.51 -20.12
C PHE A 118 8.96 8.12 -21.58
N SER A 119 8.04 8.35 -22.50
CA SER A 119 8.36 8.32 -23.93
C SER A 119 9.13 9.59 -24.33
N ASP A 120 9.94 9.53 -25.39
CA ASP A 120 10.78 10.65 -25.85
C ASP A 120 9.97 11.86 -26.37
N GLN A 121 8.64 11.74 -26.38
CA GLN A 121 7.70 12.80 -26.74
C GLN A 121 7.51 13.83 -25.63
N TRP A 122 7.87 13.51 -24.39
CA TRP A 122 7.69 14.37 -23.21
C TRP A 122 9.04 14.82 -22.62
N MET A 123 9.03 15.94 -21.90
CA MET A 123 10.24 16.48 -21.27
C MET A 123 10.76 15.57 -20.17
N GLU A 124 9.86 14.91 -19.44
CA GLU A 124 10.15 13.93 -18.40
C GLU A 124 10.90 12.72 -18.97
N GLY A 125 10.52 12.25 -20.16
CA GLY A 125 11.20 11.17 -20.87
C GLY A 125 12.61 11.56 -21.33
N ARG A 126 12.79 12.78 -21.84
CA ARG A 126 14.09 13.28 -22.34
C ARG A 126 15.07 13.59 -21.22
N ASN A 127 14.59 14.23 -20.15
CA ASN A 127 15.43 14.66 -19.04
C ASN A 127 15.63 13.54 -18.01
N GLY A 128 14.74 12.55 -17.98
CA GLY A 128 14.74 11.52 -16.95
C GLY A 128 14.43 12.10 -15.56
N ILE A 129 13.65 13.18 -15.48
CA ILE A 129 13.29 13.85 -14.22
C ILE A 129 11.78 14.03 -14.16
N ILE A 130 11.15 13.63 -13.05
CA ILE A 130 9.78 14.03 -12.69
C ILE A 130 9.84 14.89 -11.43
N ASN A 131 9.21 16.05 -11.50
CA ASN A 131 8.94 16.88 -10.33
C ASN A 131 7.56 16.51 -9.77
N VAL A 132 7.53 15.99 -8.55
CA VAL A 132 6.28 15.68 -7.85
C VAL A 132 6.06 16.72 -6.75
N PRO A 133 5.00 17.53 -6.84
CA PRO A 133 4.75 18.56 -5.83
C PRO A 133 4.32 17.93 -4.51
N ILE A 134 4.98 18.33 -3.42
CA ILE A 134 4.52 18.04 -2.06
C ILE A 134 3.27 18.89 -1.83
N MET A 135 2.17 18.22 -1.53
CA MET A 135 0.88 18.85 -1.30
C MET A 135 0.34 18.32 0.02
N LYS A 136 0.18 19.22 1.00
CA LYS A 136 -0.24 18.85 2.36
C LYS A 136 -1.57 18.08 2.32
N GLY A 137 -1.55 16.85 2.84
CA GLY A 137 -2.72 15.95 2.87
C GLY A 137 -3.07 15.31 1.52
N VAL A 138 -2.18 15.43 0.53
CA VAL A 138 -2.31 14.79 -0.80
C VAL A 138 -1.09 13.94 -1.11
N ILE A 139 0.12 14.49 -0.97
CA ILE A 139 1.39 13.80 -1.18
C ILE A 139 2.38 14.28 -0.11
N SER A 140 2.79 13.38 0.77
CA SER A 140 3.90 13.57 1.72
C SER A 140 5.15 12.80 1.30
N LYS A 141 6.30 13.17 1.87
CA LYS A 141 7.54 12.40 1.73
C LYS A 141 7.36 10.91 2.10
N ALA A 142 6.66 10.65 3.21
CA ALA A 142 6.37 9.29 3.67
C ALA A 142 5.50 8.52 2.67
N SER A 143 4.50 9.16 2.06
CA SER A 143 3.69 8.52 1.03
C SER A 143 4.50 8.20 -0.23
N MET A 144 5.45 9.06 -0.62
CA MET A 144 6.32 8.78 -1.76
C MET A 144 7.25 7.59 -1.49
N GLU A 145 7.87 7.54 -0.31
CA GLU A 145 8.73 6.42 0.09
C GLU A 145 7.96 5.10 0.14
N MET A 146 6.75 5.12 0.71
CA MET A 146 5.85 3.97 0.75
C MET A 146 5.42 3.53 -0.65
N PHE A 147 5.09 4.49 -1.52
CA PHE A 147 4.74 4.24 -2.92
C PHE A 147 5.89 3.58 -3.69
N LEU A 148 7.12 4.05 -3.51
CA LEU A 148 8.29 3.47 -4.15
C LEU A 148 8.60 2.07 -3.62
N PHE A 149 8.45 1.87 -2.31
CA PHE A 149 8.55 0.54 -1.71
C PHE A 149 7.52 -0.41 -2.31
N LEU A 150 6.29 0.05 -2.46
CA LEU A 150 5.19 -0.70 -3.06
C LEU A 150 5.47 -1.05 -4.53
N CYS A 151 6.04 -0.14 -5.32
CA CYS A 151 6.47 -0.42 -6.69
C CYS A 151 7.56 -1.50 -6.73
N LEU A 152 8.53 -1.43 -5.83
CA LEU A 152 9.67 -2.34 -5.78
C LEU A 152 9.29 -3.75 -5.32
N ARG A 153 8.45 -3.84 -4.29
CA ARG A 153 8.13 -5.10 -3.60
C ARG A 153 6.82 -5.72 -4.03
N GLU A 154 5.94 -4.93 -4.66
CA GLU A 154 4.54 -5.29 -4.93
C GLU A 154 3.77 -5.72 -3.67
N THR A 155 4.26 -5.27 -2.51
CA THR A 155 3.69 -5.53 -1.19
C THR A 155 3.90 -4.30 -0.32
N LEU A 156 2.96 -4.03 0.59
CA LEU A 156 3.14 -3.02 1.63
C LEU A 156 3.90 -3.63 2.82
N PRO A 157 4.75 -2.84 3.51
CA PRO A 157 5.39 -3.30 4.74
C PRO A 157 4.32 -3.64 5.77
N ARG A 158 4.51 -4.74 6.49
CA ARG A 158 3.64 -5.08 7.62
C ARG A 158 3.90 -4.08 8.74
N PHE A 159 2.84 -3.60 9.37
CA PHE A 159 2.96 -2.72 10.52
C PHE A 159 3.41 -3.51 11.75
N THR A 160 4.23 -2.87 12.57
CA THR A 160 4.76 -3.32 13.85
C THR A 160 3.82 -2.89 14.99
N ALA A 161 3.99 -3.48 16.18
CA ALA A 161 3.17 -3.14 17.34
C ALA A 161 3.32 -1.67 17.76
N ASP A 162 4.50 -1.07 17.56
CA ASP A 162 4.77 0.34 17.87
C ASP A 162 4.04 1.28 16.91
N GLU A 163 3.86 0.87 15.64
CA GLU A 163 3.12 1.63 14.63
C GLU A 163 1.60 1.68 14.90
N ILE A 164 1.07 0.80 15.76
CA ILE A 164 -0.33 0.88 16.21
C ILE A 164 -0.56 2.18 17.00
N GLN A 165 0.47 2.70 17.70
CA GLN A 165 0.35 3.97 18.42
C GLN A 165 0.21 5.18 17.48
N ASP A 166 0.75 5.09 16.26
CA ASP A 166 0.66 6.13 15.21
C ASP A 166 -0.25 5.69 14.05
N GLN A 167 -1.19 4.77 14.32
CA GLN A 167 -2.06 4.15 13.32
C GLN A 167 -2.77 5.17 12.43
N LYS A 168 -3.30 6.26 13.03
CA LYS A 168 -4.04 7.30 12.30
C LYS A 168 -3.16 8.01 11.28
N ARG A 169 -1.88 8.26 11.59
CA ARG A 169 -0.94 8.84 10.64
C ARG A 169 -0.63 7.85 9.52
N TYR A 170 -0.46 6.57 9.84
CA TYR A 170 -0.21 5.54 8.84
C TYR A 170 -1.38 5.39 7.86
N ILE A 171 -2.62 5.42 8.35
CA ILE A 171 -3.83 5.46 7.50
C ILE A 171 -3.80 6.69 6.57
N SER A 172 -3.39 7.86 7.07
CA SER A 172 -3.23 9.05 6.22
C SER A 172 -2.22 8.81 5.09
N VAL A 173 -1.06 8.22 5.40
CA VAL A 173 -0.03 7.89 4.41
C VAL A 173 -0.56 6.90 3.37
N LEU A 174 -1.28 5.86 3.80
CA LEU A 174 -1.89 4.88 2.89
C LEU A 174 -2.93 5.52 1.94
N LEU A 175 -3.73 6.46 2.44
CA LEU A 175 -4.69 7.20 1.61
C LEU A 175 -3.99 8.09 0.57
N GLU A 176 -2.87 8.72 0.92
CA GLU A 176 -2.03 9.46 -0.03
C GLU A 176 -1.45 8.49 -1.10
N VAL A 177 -0.97 7.31 -0.69
CA VAL A 177 -0.49 6.27 -1.61
C VAL A 177 -1.59 5.75 -2.53
N ALA A 178 -2.84 5.62 -2.06
CA ALA A 178 -3.97 5.22 -2.90
C ALA A 178 -4.20 6.22 -4.03
N ARG A 179 -4.20 7.51 -3.71
CA ARG A 179 -4.37 8.58 -4.70
C ARG A 179 -3.21 8.65 -5.68
N LEU A 180 -1.97 8.53 -5.20
CA LEU A 180 -0.79 8.45 -6.05
C LEU A 180 -0.89 7.27 -7.04
N SER A 181 -1.32 6.12 -6.53
CA SER A 181 -1.51 4.90 -7.32
C SER A 181 -2.58 5.08 -8.39
N ASP A 182 -3.71 5.72 -8.06
CA ASP A 182 -4.79 6.02 -9.00
C ASP A 182 -4.36 7.05 -10.06
N MET A 183 -3.71 8.13 -9.64
CA MET A 183 -3.20 9.19 -10.51
C MET A 183 -2.28 8.62 -11.58
N TRP A 184 -1.42 7.67 -11.21
CA TRP A 184 -0.51 6.99 -12.13
C TRP A 184 -1.07 5.66 -12.66
N ARG A 185 -2.33 5.32 -12.39
CA ARG A 185 -2.98 4.06 -12.84
C ARG A 185 -2.12 2.82 -12.60
N MET A 186 -1.63 2.70 -11.38
CA MET A 186 -0.74 1.61 -10.99
C MET A 186 -1.50 0.29 -10.88
N THR A 187 -0.91 -0.79 -11.40
CA THR A 187 -1.45 -2.16 -11.32
C THR A 187 -0.42 -3.13 -10.75
N VAL A 188 -0.89 -4.13 -10.00
CA VAL A 188 -0.02 -5.19 -9.44
C VAL A 188 0.28 -6.24 -10.51
N THR A 189 1.55 -6.62 -10.67
CA THR A 189 1.98 -7.58 -11.71
C THR A 189 1.58 -9.01 -11.36
N ILE A 190 1.59 -9.35 -10.07
CA ILE A 190 1.37 -10.72 -9.59
C ILE A 190 -0.03 -11.24 -9.90
N SER A 191 -1.06 -10.39 -9.92
CA SER A 191 -2.47 -10.82 -10.06
C SER A 191 -3.14 -10.39 -11.37
N GLN A 192 -2.39 -9.99 -12.40
CA GLN A 192 -2.89 -9.62 -13.74
C GLN A 192 -4.23 -8.89 -13.68
N GLU A 193 -4.20 -7.60 -13.32
CA GLU A 193 -5.30 -6.59 -13.39
C GLU A 193 -5.80 -6.03 -12.05
N GLN A 194 -5.31 -6.47 -10.89
CA GLN A 194 -5.76 -5.80 -9.65
C GLN A 194 -5.09 -4.43 -9.47
N PRO A 195 -5.87 -3.35 -9.27
CA PRO A 195 -5.34 -2.06 -8.84
C PRO A 195 -4.67 -2.17 -7.47
N PHE A 196 -3.62 -1.37 -7.25
CA PHE A 196 -2.98 -1.28 -5.93
C PHE A 196 -3.95 -0.85 -4.82
N GLY A 197 -5.07 -0.20 -5.17
CA GLY A 197 -6.14 0.16 -4.24
C GLY A 197 -6.62 -1.02 -3.37
N TYR A 198 -6.62 -2.26 -3.87
CA TYR A 198 -6.98 -3.44 -3.08
C TYR A 198 -5.96 -3.75 -1.98
N LEU A 199 -4.67 -3.74 -2.30
CA LEU A 199 -3.61 -3.96 -1.31
C LEU A 199 -3.65 -2.88 -0.22
N ILE A 200 -3.92 -1.65 -0.61
CA ILE A 200 -4.02 -0.52 0.31
C ILE A 200 -5.26 -0.65 1.19
N ALA A 201 -6.41 -1.01 0.62
CA ALA A 201 -7.65 -1.23 1.38
C ALA A 201 -7.47 -2.34 2.44
N GLU A 202 -6.88 -3.48 2.06
CA GLU A 202 -6.61 -4.56 2.99
C GLU A 202 -5.60 -4.16 4.09
N GLN A 203 -4.59 -3.35 3.76
CA GLN A 203 -3.66 -2.84 4.76
C GLN A 203 -4.36 -1.92 5.77
N ILE A 204 -5.22 -0.99 5.31
CA ILE A 204 -5.99 -0.11 6.21
C ILE A 204 -6.93 -0.94 7.08
N ARG A 205 -7.62 -1.91 6.48
CA ARG A 205 -8.50 -2.83 7.19
C ARG A 205 -7.76 -3.61 8.28
N GLY A 206 -6.60 -4.17 7.95
CA GLY A 206 -5.74 -4.87 8.90
C GLY A 206 -5.31 -3.99 10.07
N LEU A 207 -5.01 -2.71 9.83
CA LEU A 207 -4.69 -1.75 10.89
C LEU A 207 -5.88 -1.51 11.82
N ILE A 208 -7.09 -1.29 11.27
CA ILE A 208 -8.30 -1.07 12.06
C ILE A 208 -8.59 -2.27 12.95
N ILE A 209 -8.52 -3.48 12.40
CA ILE A 209 -8.73 -4.73 13.15
C ILE A 209 -7.66 -4.88 14.23
N ALA A 210 -6.38 -4.69 13.91
CA ALA A 210 -5.29 -4.81 14.87
C ALA A 210 -5.39 -3.80 16.02
N GLY A 211 -5.78 -2.55 15.71
CA GLY A 211 -6.05 -1.51 16.70
C GLY A 211 -7.17 -1.91 17.66
N ARG A 212 -8.26 -2.48 17.11
CA ARG A 212 -9.37 -3.01 17.90
C ARG A 212 -8.92 -4.14 18.83
N SER A 213 -8.24 -5.16 18.32
CA SER A 213 -7.75 -6.27 19.13
C SER A 213 -6.73 -5.84 20.20
N ALA A 214 -5.97 -4.76 19.97
CA ALA A 214 -5.10 -4.18 20.98
C ALA A 214 -5.89 -3.50 22.10
N LEU A 215 -6.95 -2.75 21.76
CA LEU A 215 -7.82 -2.10 22.73
C LEU A 215 -8.61 -3.12 23.57
N GLU A 216 -9.15 -4.16 22.95
CA GLU A 216 -9.84 -5.27 23.63
C GLU A 216 -8.94 -5.95 24.67
N ARG A 217 -7.67 -6.21 24.34
CA ARG A 217 -6.72 -6.81 25.30
C ARG A 217 -6.38 -5.88 26.47
N SER A 218 -6.40 -4.57 26.24
CA SER A 218 -6.07 -3.58 27.27
C SER A 218 -7.22 -3.34 28.26
N THR A 219 -8.46 -3.53 27.80
CA THR A 219 -9.66 -3.31 28.60
C THR A 219 -10.01 -4.63 29.28
N GLN A 220 -9.57 -4.80 30.53
CA GLN A 220 -9.74 -6.04 31.32
C GLN A 220 -11.21 -6.42 31.64
N SER A 221 -12.21 -5.84 30.96
CA SER A 221 -13.63 -6.11 31.17
C SER A 221 -14.23 -6.83 29.95
N PRO A 222 -14.67 -8.09 30.10
CA PRO A 222 -15.35 -8.84 29.04
C PRO A 222 -16.71 -8.26 28.61
N GLU A 223 -17.29 -7.36 29.41
CA GLU A 223 -18.62 -6.76 29.16
C GLU A 223 -18.53 -5.45 28.36
N CYS A 224 -17.43 -4.69 28.47
CA CYS A 224 -17.26 -3.42 27.76
C CYS A 224 -16.71 -3.57 26.33
N THR A 225 -16.26 -4.76 25.93
CA THR A 225 -15.55 -4.99 24.67
C THR A 225 -16.43 -5.44 23.51
N LYS A 226 -17.69 -5.82 23.76
CA LYS A 226 -18.51 -6.52 22.76
C LYS A 226 -18.82 -5.70 21.51
N HIS A 227 -18.72 -4.38 21.56
CA HIS A 227 -19.12 -3.52 20.44
C HIS A 227 -18.21 -2.30 20.27
N ILE A 228 -16.89 -2.50 20.23
CA ILE A 228 -15.94 -1.42 19.91
C ILE A 228 -16.10 -1.07 18.42
N PRO A 229 -16.61 0.13 18.06
CA PRO A 229 -16.82 0.46 16.66
C PRO A 229 -15.49 0.71 15.94
N HIS A 230 -15.41 0.26 14.69
CA HIS A 230 -14.24 0.45 13.83
C HIS A 230 -13.85 1.92 13.67
N SER A 231 -14.81 2.84 13.82
CA SER A 231 -14.65 4.28 13.71
C SER A 231 -13.71 4.92 14.72
N LEU A 232 -13.38 4.25 15.83
CA LEU A 232 -12.38 4.77 16.78
C LEU A 232 -10.97 4.85 16.19
N PHE A 233 -10.69 4.03 15.18
CA PHE A 233 -9.37 3.79 14.63
C PHE A 233 -9.02 4.64 13.40
N TYR A 234 -9.99 5.42 12.92
CA TYR A 234 -9.78 6.43 11.87
C TYR A 234 -10.42 7.76 12.29
N THR A 235 -10.40 8.76 11.42
CA THR A 235 -10.85 10.13 11.70
C THR A 235 -11.77 10.64 10.59
N PRO A 236 -12.56 11.71 10.82
CA PRO A 236 -13.37 12.31 9.77
C PRO A 236 -12.55 12.69 8.54
N LYS A 237 -11.32 13.19 8.74
CA LYS A 237 -10.40 13.53 7.66
C LYS A 237 -9.99 12.32 6.81
N HIS A 238 -9.96 11.12 7.39
CA HIS A 238 -9.70 9.89 6.63
C HIS A 238 -10.87 9.53 5.72
N LEU A 239 -12.11 9.68 6.21
CA LEU A 239 -13.31 9.50 5.39
C LEU A 239 -13.39 10.52 4.27
N ASP A 240 -13.19 11.81 4.58
CA ASP A 240 -13.12 12.87 3.56
C ASP A 240 -12.06 12.55 2.52
N SER A 241 -10.91 12.04 3.00
CA SER A 241 -9.79 11.70 2.15
C SER A 241 -10.11 10.52 1.21
N ALA A 242 -10.79 9.48 1.72
CA ALA A 242 -11.25 8.35 0.93
C ALA A 242 -12.34 8.76 -0.08
N TRP A 243 -13.21 9.70 0.28
CA TRP A 243 -14.24 10.22 -0.62
C TRP A 243 -13.72 11.17 -1.70
N ILE A 244 -12.41 11.35 -1.83
CA ILE A 244 -11.80 11.98 -3.02
C ILE A 244 -11.45 10.93 -4.10
N LEU A 245 -11.30 9.65 -3.72
CA LEU A 245 -11.01 8.55 -4.66
C LEU A 245 -12.18 8.31 -5.62
N PRO A 246 -12.05 7.60 -6.74
CA PRO A 246 -13.19 7.31 -7.62
C PRO A 246 -14.29 6.47 -6.94
N SER A 247 -15.53 6.57 -7.44
CA SER A 247 -16.62 5.68 -7.00
C SER A 247 -16.26 4.21 -7.29
N GLY A 248 -16.59 3.31 -6.36
CA GLY A 248 -16.21 1.89 -6.42
C GLY A 248 -14.74 1.61 -6.09
N HIS A 249 -13.95 2.61 -5.70
CA HIS A 249 -12.56 2.38 -5.31
C HIS A 249 -12.49 1.49 -4.04
N PRO A 250 -11.63 0.45 -3.97
CA PRO A 250 -11.61 -0.51 -2.85
C PRO A 250 -11.47 0.12 -1.46
N VAL A 251 -10.70 1.20 -1.35
CA VAL A 251 -10.53 1.93 -0.08
C VAL A 251 -11.83 2.61 0.36
N ARG A 252 -12.67 3.12 -0.56
CA ARG A 252 -13.99 3.66 -0.21
C ARG A 252 -14.92 2.54 0.26
N GLU A 253 -14.95 1.44 -0.49
CA GLU A 253 -15.77 0.27 -0.15
C GLU A 253 -15.40 -0.29 1.23
N MET A 254 -14.11 -0.29 1.59
CA MET A 254 -13.64 -0.71 2.90
C MET A 254 -14.20 0.17 4.04
N PHE A 255 -14.27 1.49 3.88
CA PHE A 255 -14.91 2.36 4.89
C PHE A 255 -16.43 2.17 4.96
N LEU A 256 -17.09 1.88 3.84
CA LEU A 256 -18.51 1.53 3.83
C LEU A 256 -18.77 0.21 4.56
N LEU A 257 -17.93 -0.80 4.33
CA LEU A 257 -17.98 -2.07 5.05
C LEU A 257 -17.83 -1.87 6.55
N ALA A 258 -16.93 -0.97 6.98
CA ALA A 258 -16.74 -0.65 8.40
C ALA A 258 -18.00 -0.05 9.06
N ALA A 259 -18.92 0.51 8.27
CA ALA A 259 -20.15 1.15 8.74
C ALA A 259 -21.38 0.21 8.72
N VAL A 260 -21.27 -0.99 8.14
CA VAL A 260 -22.39 -1.95 8.05
C VAL A 260 -22.86 -2.37 9.45
N VAL A 261 -21.96 -2.77 10.33
CA VAL A 261 -22.32 -3.20 11.69
C VAL A 261 -22.92 -2.04 12.51
N PRO A 262 -22.30 -0.84 12.57
CA PRO A 262 -22.94 0.32 13.21
C PRO A 262 -24.34 0.63 12.66
N TYR A 263 -24.56 0.48 11.36
CA TYR A 263 -25.86 0.67 10.74
C TYR A 263 -26.88 -0.39 11.20
N LEU A 264 -26.51 -1.67 11.15
CA LEU A 264 -27.38 -2.79 11.57
C LEU A 264 -27.76 -2.70 13.06
N LEU A 265 -26.79 -2.36 13.91
CA LEU A 265 -26.99 -2.19 15.36
C LEU A 265 -27.63 -0.85 15.73
N ARG A 266 -27.97 -0.01 14.74
CA ARG A 266 -28.58 1.32 14.94
C ARG A 266 -27.77 2.20 15.90
N MET A 267 -26.44 2.15 15.79
CA MET A 267 -25.51 2.98 16.55
C MET A 267 -25.59 4.43 16.08
N LYS A 268 -26.64 5.15 16.49
CA LYS A 268 -26.90 6.54 16.07
C LYS A 268 -25.81 7.51 16.50
N ASP A 269 -25.07 7.17 17.55
CA ASP A 269 -23.98 7.99 18.07
C ASP A 269 -22.63 7.68 17.40
N ASP A 270 -22.58 6.73 16.44
CA ASP A 270 -21.37 6.50 15.65
C ASP A 270 -21.19 7.65 14.65
N TRP A 271 -20.26 8.55 14.98
CA TRP A 271 -19.94 9.71 14.17
C TRP A 271 -19.57 9.34 12.72
N ALA A 272 -18.92 8.19 12.50
CA ALA A 272 -18.48 7.80 11.17
C ALA A 272 -19.66 7.35 10.31
N LEU A 273 -20.64 6.66 10.89
CA LEU A 273 -21.86 6.29 10.19
C LEU A 273 -22.60 7.54 9.70
N VAL A 274 -22.78 8.54 10.57
CA VAL A 274 -23.41 9.82 10.22
C VAL A 274 -22.62 10.51 9.10
N ALA A 275 -21.30 10.63 9.26
CA ALA A 275 -20.45 11.28 8.27
C ALA A 275 -20.45 10.55 6.91
N ILE A 276 -20.56 9.22 6.89
CA ILE A 276 -20.68 8.42 5.67
C ILE A 276 -22.01 8.68 4.98
N LEU A 277 -23.12 8.70 5.72
CA LEU A 277 -24.45 8.92 5.15
C LEU A 277 -24.62 10.30 4.52
N GLU A 278 -23.84 11.29 4.95
CA GLU A 278 -23.78 12.62 4.34
C GLU A 278 -23.03 12.65 2.99
N LYS A 279 -22.30 11.59 2.63
CA LYS A 279 -21.55 11.56 1.37
C LYS A 279 -22.43 11.13 0.21
N GLU A 280 -22.20 11.76 -0.95
CA GLU A 280 -22.89 11.45 -2.18
C GLU A 280 -22.73 9.97 -2.57
N GLY A 281 -23.86 9.32 -2.89
CA GLY A 281 -23.93 7.91 -3.28
C GLY A 281 -23.71 6.89 -2.15
N ALA A 282 -23.25 7.33 -0.99
CA ALA A 282 -22.85 6.43 0.11
C ALA A 282 -24.04 5.67 0.70
N ALA A 283 -25.18 6.34 0.89
CA ALA A 283 -26.37 5.72 1.49
C ALA A 283 -26.89 4.55 0.65
N VAL A 284 -26.97 4.72 -0.68
CA VAL A 284 -27.39 3.64 -1.59
C VAL A 284 -26.42 2.48 -1.51
N ARG A 285 -25.11 2.76 -1.60
CA ARG A 285 -24.09 1.71 -1.56
C ARG A 285 -24.04 0.99 -0.21
N LEU A 286 -24.20 1.70 0.89
CA LEU A 286 -24.30 1.10 2.23
C LEU A 286 -25.52 0.19 2.34
N LEU A 287 -26.68 0.59 1.82
CA LEU A 287 -27.88 -0.25 1.80
C LEU A 287 -27.69 -1.54 0.98
N GLU A 288 -26.98 -1.46 -0.15
CA GLU A 288 -26.62 -2.64 -0.93
C GLU A 288 -25.73 -3.59 -0.11
N LEU A 289 -24.66 -3.07 0.52
CA LEU A 289 -23.76 -3.87 1.35
C LEU A 289 -24.48 -4.49 2.56
N VAL A 290 -25.40 -3.76 3.18
CA VAL A 290 -26.28 -4.26 4.24
C VAL A 290 -27.18 -5.38 3.72
N GLY A 291 -27.79 -5.19 2.54
CA GLY A 291 -28.61 -6.20 1.88
C GLY A 291 -27.84 -7.48 1.58
N ASP A 292 -26.63 -7.36 1.03
CA ASP A 292 -25.73 -8.48 0.75
C ASP A 292 -25.36 -9.24 2.04
N THR A 293 -25.03 -8.50 3.11
CA THR A 293 -24.70 -9.06 4.43
C THR A 293 -25.90 -9.81 5.02
N LEU A 294 -27.10 -9.22 4.98
CA LEU A 294 -28.32 -9.88 5.46
C LEU A 294 -28.68 -11.13 4.63
N ALA A 295 -28.46 -11.09 3.32
CA ALA A 295 -28.68 -12.24 2.45
C ALA A 295 -27.67 -13.36 2.70
N GLU A 296 -26.44 -13.04 3.11
CA GLU A 296 -25.45 -14.02 3.56
C GLU A 296 -25.87 -14.66 4.90
N ILE A 297 -26.26 -13.85 5.88
CA ILE A 297 -26.77 -14.34 7.18
C ILE A 297 -28.00 -15.24 6.99
N ALA A 298 -28.94 -14.85 6.13
CA ALA A 298 -30.15 -15.64 5.87
C ALA A 298 -29.86 -17.02 5.22
N ARG A 299 -28.73 -17.16 4.51
CA ARG A 299 -28.30 -18.45 3.94
C ARG A 299 -27.66 -19.36 4.98
N ASP A 300 -27.12 -18.82 6.05
CA ASP A 300 -26.54 -19.60 7.16
C ASP A 300 -27.63 -19.94 8.19
N THR A 301 -28.50 -20.89 7.82
CA THR A 301 -29.70 -21.28 8.59
C THR A 301 -29.41 -21.91 9.95
N VAL A 302 -28.14 -22.14 10.32
CA VAL A 302 -27.77 -22.93 11.50
C VAL A 302 -27.41 -22.05 12.70
N ARG A 303 -27.04 -20.78 12.50
CA ARG A 303 -26.60 -19.88 13.59
C ARG A 303 -27.14 -18.47 13.38
N HIS A 304 -27.80 -17.93 14.40
CA HIS A 304 -28.27 -16.52 14.41
C HIS A 304 -27.11 -15.58 14.77
N GLU A 305 -25.96 -15.80 14.13
CA GLU A 305 -24.70 -15.09 14.35
C GLU A 305 -24.61 -13.97 13.31
N ILE A 306 -24.38 -12.72 13.73
CA ILE A 306 -24.10 -11.64 12.78
C ILE A 306 -22.62 -11.76 12.39
N PHE A 307 -22.37 -11.99 11.12
CA PHE A 307 -21.03 -11.84 10.56
C PHE A 307 -20.75 -10.36 10.33
N ASP A 308 -19.69 -9.83 10.94
CA ASP A 308 -19.18 -8.50 10.60
C ASP A 308 -18.45 -8.59 9.25
N PRO A 309 -18.99 -8.04 8.15
CA PRO A 309 -18.36 -8.17 6.83
C PRO A 309 -17.01 -7.44 6.78
N PHE A 310 -16.76 -6.50 7.70
CA PHE A 310 -15.49 -5.81 7.82
C PHE A 310 -14.43 -6.66 8.50
N SER A 311 -14.64 -7.19 9.70
CA SER A 311 -13.62 -7.99 10.42
C SER A 311 -13.64 -9.48 10.07
N ARG A 312 -14.74 -9.97 9.49
CA ARG A 312 -15.10 -11.40 9.37
C ARG A 312 -15.26 -12.12 10.71
N GLU A 313 -15.43 -11.36 11.78
CA GLU A 313 -15.71 -11.92 13.09
C GLU A 313 -17.20 -12.19 13.24
N ILE A 314 -17.52 -13.18 14.06
CA ILE A 314 -18.87 -13.53 14.45
C ILE A 314 -19.25 -12.72 15.68
N TRP A 315 -20.41 -12.06 15.61
CA TRP A 315 -21.02 -11.30 16.70
C TRP A 315 -22.26 -12.05 17.18
N ASP A 316 -22.27 -12.42 18.46
CA ASP A 316 -23.43 -13.04 19.09
C ASP A 316 -24.60 -12.04 19.14
N TRP A 317 -25.78 -12.45 18.67
CA TRP A 317 -27.03 -11.73 18.93
C TRP A 317 -27.27 -11.72 20.45
N ILE A 318 -27.09 -10.57 21.10
CA ILE A 318 -27.71 -10.32 22.40
C ILE A 318 -28.89 -9.40 22.15
N VAL A 319 -30.08 -9.99 22.10
CA VAL A 319 -31.36 -9.29 22.23
C VAL A 319 -31.67 -9.12 23.71
#